data_AF-A0A9N9PAT7-F1
#
_entry.id   AF-A0A9N9PAT7-F1
#
_cell.length_a   1.000
_cell.length_b   1.000
_cell.length_c   1.000
_cell.angle_alpha   90.00
_cell.angle_beta   90.00
_cell.angle_gamma   90.00
#
_symmetry.space_group_name_H-M   'P 1'
#
loop_
_entity.id
_entity.type
_entity.pdbx_description
1 polymer ?
#
loop_
_entity_poly.entity_id
_entity_poly.type
_entity_poly.pdbx_seq_one_letter_code
_entity_poly.pdbx_strand_id
1 'polypeptide(L)' 'MPCYADTIIKIKHAKHNEKEDAKVPSVWALGTYPPGCNDKEIEVTLFLPINQDERDPESQAIFKRDEYYSVGGKI' A
#
# COMPACT_ATOMS: atom_id res chain seq x y z
N MET A 1 3.58 3.85 26.98
CA MET A 1 4.02 4.05 25.58
C MET A 1 3.31 3.01 24.74
N PRO A 2 2.37 3.38 23.85
CA PRO A 2 1.84 2.42 22.91
C PRO A 2 2.88 2.21 21.82
N CYS A 3 3.54 1.06 21.86
CA CYS A 3 4.39 0.58 20.79
C CYS A 3 3.45 0.17 19.65
N TYR A 4 3.06 1.12 18.79
CA TYR A 4 2.38 0.76 17.55
C TYR A 4 3.39 -0.01 16.71
N ALA A 5 3.29 -1.34 16.75
CA ALA A 5 4.12 -2.21 15.94
C ALA A 5 3.67 -2.02 14.50
N ASP A 6 4.43 -1.21 13.78
CA ASP A 6 4.37 -1.10 12.33
C ASP A 6 4.35 -2.51 11.72
N THR A 7 3.28 -2.82 10.98
CA THR A 7 3.12 -4.13 10.36
C THR A 7 3.92 -4.15 9.07
N ILE A 8 5.07 -4.83 9.09
CA ILE A 8 5.93 -4.97 7.91
C ILE A 8 5.37 -6.06 7.01
N ILE A 9 4.88 -5.67 5.84
CA ILE A 9 4.39 -6.59 4.83
C ILE A 9 5.37 -6.68 3.66
N LYS A 10 5.46 -7.84 3.02
CA LYS A 10 6.12 -7.99 1.73
C LYS A 10 5.08 -8.03 0.63
N ILE A 11 5.20 -7.18 -0.39
CA ILE A 11 4.23 -7.13 -1.49
C ILE A 11 4.40 -8.32 -2.41
N LYS A 12 3.34 -9.12 -2.58
CA LYS A 12 3.27 -10.24 -3.50
C LYS A 12 2.74 -9.81 -4.87
N HIS A 13 1.74 -8.93 -4.89
CA HIS A 13 1.14 -8.37 -6.10
C HIS A 13 0.80 -6.91 -5.90
N ALA A 14 0.96 -6.09 -6.94
CA ALA A 14 0.53 -4.70 -6.97
C ALA A 14 -0.14 -4.43 -8.32
N LYS A 15 -1.21 -3.66 -8.32
CA LYS A 15 -1.82 -3.18 -9.56
C LYS A 15 -2.40 -1.79 -9.35
N HIS A 16 -2.20 -0.98 -10.38
CA HIS A 16 -2.76 0.35 -10.47
C HIS A 16 -4.21 0.24 -10.94
N ASN A 17 -5.16 0.79 -10.16
CA ASN A 17 -6.54 0.92 -10.61
C ASN A 17 -6.74 2.32 -11.16
N GLU A 18 -6.42 2.51 -12.43
CA GLU A 18 -6.98 3.58 -13.26
C GLU A 18 -8.38 3.13 -13.71
N LYS A 19 -9.36 3.20 -12.82
CA LYS A 19 -10.75 3.18 -13.27
C LYS A 19 -11.14 4.62 -13.55
N GLU A 20 -11.45 4.94 -14.81
CA GLU A 20 -11.98 6.25 -15.24
C GLU A 20 -13.23 6.67 -14.44
N ASP A 21 -13.93 5.73 -13.79
CA ASP A 21 -15.15 5.96 -12.98
C ASP A 21 -14.90 6.16 -11.47
N ALA A 22 -13.67 5.93 -10.96
CA ALA A 22 -13.39 6.13 -9.55
C ALA A 22 -13.02 7.60 -9.30
N LYS A 23 -13.86 8.32 -8.53
CA LYS A 23 -13.62 9.72 -8.10
C LYS A 23 -12.22 9.98 -7.52
N VAL A 24 -11.51 8.94 -7.05
CA VAL A 24 -10.16 9.05 -6.49
C VAL A 24 -9.30 7.92 -7.06
N PRO A 25 -8.14 8.24 -7.67
CA PRO A 25 -7.19 7.24 -8.15
C PRO A 25 -6.65 6.42 -6.98
N SER A 26 -6.57 5.09 -7.13
CA SER A 26 -6.08 4.21 -6.07
C SER A 26 -5.13 3.14 -6.61
N VAL A 27 -4.15 2.80 -5.78
CA VAL A 27 -3.24 1.68 -5.99
C VAL A 27 -3.61 0.59 -5.01
N TRP A 28 -3.79 -0.63 -5.49
CA TRP A 28 -4.03 -1.77 -4.61
C TRP A 28 -2.84 -2.72 -4.67
N ALA A 29 -2.56 -3.35 -3.54
CA ALA A 29 -1.54 -4.36 -3.42
C ALA A 29 -1.96 -5.45 -2.44
N LEU A 30 -1.37 -6.61 -2.66
CA LEU A 30 -1.58 -7.83 -1.89
C LEU A 30 -0.23 -8.18 -1.29
N GLY A 31 -0.11 -8.01 0.01
CA GLY A 31 1.09 -8.31 0.79
C GLY A 31 0.93 -9.57 1.62
N THR A 32 2.03 -10.08 2.14
CA THR A 32 2.05 -11.21 3.09
C THR A 32 2.56 -10.76 4.44
N TYR A 33 1.91 -11.21 5.52
CA TYR A 33 2.33 -10.96 6.89
C TYR A 33 2.18 -12.20 7.79
N PRO A 34 3.21 -12.60 8.56
CA PRO A 34 4.56 -12.06 8.55
C PRO A 34 5.27 -12.35 7.21
N PRO A 35 6.30 -11.57 6.84
CA PRO A 35 7.05 -11.84 5.61
C PRO A 35 7.58 -13.28 5.57
N GLY A 36 7.32 -13.99 4.47
CA GLY A 36 7.67 -15.41 4.34
C GLY A 36 6.54 -16.39 4.69
N CYS A 37 5.41 -15.91 5.24
CA CYS A 37 4.20 -16.72 5.42
C CYS A 37 3.25 -16.50 4.25
N ASN A 38 3.18 -17.47 3.33
CA ASN A 38 2.35 -17.38 2.12
C ASN A 38 0.84 -17.58 2.39
N ASP A 39 0.49 -18.07 3.58
CA ASP A 39 -0.89 -18.41 3.93
C ASP A 39 -1.66 -17.23 4.54
N LYS A 40 -0.96 -16.11 4.80
CA LYS A 40 -1.52 -14.92 5.44
C LYS A 40 -1.32 -13.71 4.54
N GLU A 41 -2.30 -13.50 3.69
CA GLU A 41 -2.37 -12.37 2.78
C GLU A 41 -3.09 -11.18 3.43
N ILE A 42 -2.60 -9.98 3.16
CA ILE A 42 -3.17 -8.70 3.57
C ILE A 42 -3.38 -7.86 2.31
N GLU A 43 -4.59 -7.38 2.12
CA GLU A 43 -4.89 -6.39 1.08
C GLU A 43 -4.59 -4.99 1.61
N VAL A 44 -3.87 -4.19 0.81
CA VAL A 44 -3.56 -2.80 1.11
C VAL A 44 -3.96 -1.92 -0.06
N THR A 45 -4.69 -0.86 0.22
CA THR A 45 -5.09 0.13 -0.78
C THR A 45 -4.54 1.49 -0.39
N LEU A 46 -3.79 2.10 -1.30
CA LEU A 46 -3.31 3.48 -1.20
C LEU A 46 -4.21 4.37 -2.07
N PHE A 47 -4.82 5.38 -1.45
CA PHE A 47 -5.58 6.41 -2.15
C PHE A 47 -4.65 7.56 -2.51
N LEU A 48 -4.58 7.90 -3.79
CA LEU A 48 -3.76 8.99 -4.29
C LEU A 48 -4.61 10.26 -4.44
N PRO A 49 -4.05 11.46 -4.23
CA PRO A 49 -4.70 12.71 -4.62
C PRO A 49 -5.14 12.69 -6.08
N ILE A 50 -6.27 13.34 -6.35
CA ILE A 50 -6.83 13.50 -7.69
C ILE A 50 -5.93 14.42 -8.52
N ASN A 51 -5.47 15.51 -7.92
CA ASN A 51 -4.56 16.47 -8.55
C ASN A 51 -3.16 15.87 -8.63
N GLN A 52 -2.64 15.70 -9.85
CA GLN A 52 -1.28 15.19 -10.04
C GLN A 52 -0.21 16.14 -9.48
N ASP A 53 -0.46 17.45 -9.48
CA ASP A 53 0.45 18.45 -8.91
C ASP A 53 0.58 18.35 -7.38
N GLU A 54 -0.40 17.74 -6.71
CA GLU A 54 -0.35 17.43 -5.28
C GLU A 54 0.33 16.08 -4.99
N ARG A 55 0.65 15.30 -6.03
CA ARG A 55 1.38 14.05 -5.85
C ARG A 55 2.86 14.35 -5.76
N ASP A 56 3.41 14.14 -4.57
CA ASP A 56 4.85 14.05 -4.42
C ASP A 56 5.31 12.63 -4.78
N PRO A 57 6.04 12.42 -5.90
CA PRO A 57 6.55 11.12 -6.29
C PRO A 57 7.61 10.57 -5.32
N GLU A 58 8.22 11.41 -4.48
CA GLU A 58 9.19 10.95 -3.47
C GLU A 58 8.52 10.50 -2.17
N SER A 59 7.43 11.16 -1.73
CA SER A 59 6.66 10.78 -0.53
C SER A 59 5.60 9.70 -0.77
N GLN A 60 5.00 9.65 -1.96
CA GLN A 60 3.97 8.66 -2.27
C GLN A 60 4.58 7.34 -2.74
N ALA A 61 4.73 6.42 -1.80
CA ALA A 61 5.24 5.09 -2.07
C ALA A 61 4.26 4.30 -2.96
N ILE A 62 4.60 4.11 -4.23
CA ILE A 62 3.88 3.18 -5.11
C ILE A 62 4.33 1.76 -4.75
N PHE A 63 3.37 0.87 -4.50
CA PHE A 63 3.66 -0.53 -4.19
C PHE A 63 4.40 -1.20 -5.34
N LYS A 64 5.55 -1.79 -5.03
CA LYS A 64 6.36 -2.59 -5.94
C LYS A 64 6.35 -4.03 -5.46
N ARG A 65 6.31 -4.96 -6.41
CA ARG A 65 6.40 -6.40 -6.12
C ARG A 65 7.73 -6.71 -5.45
N ASP A 66 7.69 -7.64 -4.50
CA ASP A 66 8.84 -8.14 -3.73
C ASP A 66 9.51 -7.13 -2.77
N GLU A 67 8.98 -5.92 -2.68
CA GLU A 67 9.43 -4.90 -1.74
C GLU A 67 8.69 -4.97 -0.39
N TYR A 68 9.30 -4.38 0.63
CA TYR A 68 8.78 -4.35 2.00
C TYR A 68 8.19 -2.98 2.32
N TYR A 69 7.04 -2.95 2.99
CA TYR A 69 6.37 -1.72 3.39
C TYR A 69 5.94 -1.81 4.84
N SER A 70 6.08 -0.70 5.57
CA SER A 70 5.46 -0.51 6.88
C SER A 70 4.02 -0.04 6.66
N VAL A 71 3.07 -0.81 7.17
CA VAL A 71 1.66 -0.39 7.22
C VAL A 71 1.36 0.05 8.65
N GLY A 72 1.28 1.36 8.84
CA GLY A 72 0.84 1.96 10.09
C GLY A 72 -0.69 1.92 10.18
N GLY A 73 -1.20 1.53 11.35
CA GLY A 73 -2.62 1.67 11.65
C GLY A 73 -3.02 3.13 11.81
N LYS A 74 -4.28 3.46 11.48
CA LYS A 74 -4.88 4.76 11.81
C LYS A 74 -5.00 4.89 13.33
N ILE A 75 -4.56 6.01 13.90
CA ILE A 75 -4.91 6.46 15.26
C ILE A 75 -6.24 7.22 15.17
#